data_AF-W9HAP4-F1
#
_entry.id   AF-W9HAP4-F1
#
_cell.length_a   1.000
_cell.length_b   1.000
_cell.length_c   1.000
_cell.angle_alpha   90.00
_cell.angle_beta   90.00
_cell.angle_gamma   90.00
#
_symmetry.space_group_name_H-M   'P 1'
#
loop_
_entity.id
_entity.type
_entity.pdbx_description
1 polymer ?
#
loop_
_entity_poly.entity_id
_entity_poly.type
_entity_poly.pdbx_seq_one_letter_code
_entity_poly.pdbx_strand_id
1 'polypeptide(L)'
;MFVTNVASSFLVLCRLAVAFPHPSVPQANSDILIIRASEEVNPNAVTDTTCLNLDAAIDFHDQNVATLSICGGIQGAIEKCGGAPTSTTGQSGTAKFTLNPTVAGATINVSKGRWEGCIRAARAVCPTGSFKSVCKGGASEGDIAFTLDNP
;
A
#
# COMPACT_ATOMS: atom_id res chain seq x y z
N MET A 1 -51.62 70.34 -9.41
CA MET A 1 -50.69 70.07 -10.53
C MET A 1 -49.30 70.39 -10.01
N PHE A 2 -48.31 69.51 -9.88
CA PHE A 2 -48.06 68.19 -10.44
C PHE A 2 -47.36 67.31 -9.38
N VAL A 3 -47.65 66.02 -9.42
CA VAL A 3 -47.00 64.95 -8.65
C VAL A 3 -45.65 64.64 -9.32
N THR A 4 -44.56 64.56 -8.58
CA THR A 4 -43.27 64.06 -9.10
C THR A 4 -42.79 62.82 -8.37
N ASN A 5 -42.37 61.86 -9.19
CA ASN A 5 -42.14 60.46 -8.92
C ASN A 5 -40.88 60.19 -8.08
N VAL A 6 -41.00 59.17 -7.22
CA VAL A 6 -39.89 58.48 -6.54
C VAL A 6 -39.20 57.57 -7.57
N ALA A 7 -37.92 57.78 -7.82
CA ALA A 7 -37.05 56.82 -8.50
C ALA A 7 -36.08 56.23 -7.47
N SER A 8 -36.32 54.97 -7.12
CA SER A 8 -35.45 54.17 -6.24
C SER A 8 -34.15 53.79 -6.95
N SER A 9 -33.03 54.25 -6.41
CA SER A 9 -31.69 53.79 -6.80
C SER A 9 -31.33 52.52 -6.02
N PHE A 10 -31.34 51.37 -6.71
CA PHE A 10 -30.78 50.12 -6.19
C PHE A 10 -29.25 50.17 -6.26
N LEU A 11 -28.58 50.16 -5.09
CA LEU A 11 -27.15 49.91 -4.98
C LEU A 11 -26.89 48.41 -5.13
N VAL A 12 -26.42 47.98 -6.29
CA VAL A 12 -25.87 46.63 -6.51
C VAL A 12 -24.43 46.62 -6.00
N LEU A 13 -24.22 46.09 -4.79
CA LEU A 13 -22.89 45.75 -4.27
C LEU A 13 -22.43 44.44 -4.91
N CYS A 14 -21.64 44.54 -5.97
CA CYS A 14 -20.94 43.40 -6.56
C CYS A 14 -19.82 42.96 -5.62
N ARG A 15 -20.00 41.81 -4.95
CA ARG A 15 -18.94 41.15 -4.19
C ARG A 15 -17.94 40.54 -5.18
N LEU A 16 -16.80 41.19 -5.38
CA LEU A 16 -15.63 40.57 -6.00
C LEU A 16 -15.07 39.54 -5.01
N ALA A 17 -15.39 38.27 -5.23
CA ALA A 17 -14.67 37.17 -4.63
C ALA A 17 -13.24 37.19 -5.20
N VAL A 18 -12.27 37.55 -4.36
CA VAL A 18 -10.85 37.41 -4.71
C VAL A 18 -10.56 35.91 -4.74
N ALA A 19 -10.49 35.34 -5.94
CA ALA A 19 -9.98 34.00 -6.14
C ALA A 19 -8.48 34.03 -5.80
N PHE A 20 -8.11 33.52 -4.62
CA PHE A 20 -6.71 33.25 -4.34
C PHE A 20 -6.25 32.16 -5.31
N PRO A 21 -5.17 32.37 -6.08
CA PRO A 21 -4.61 31.30 -6.90
C PRO A 21 -4.15 30.19 -5.96
N HIS A 22 -4.84 29.04 -6.00
CA HIS A 22 -4.30 27.82 -5.40
C HIS A 22 -2.95 27.54 -6.08
N PRO A 23 -1.87 27.32 -5.33
CA PRO A 23 -0.64 26.86 -5.93
C PRO A 23 -0.90 25.49 -6.56
N SER A 24 -1.01 25.47 -7.89
CA SER A 24 -0.99 24.24 -8.67
C SER A 24 0.38 23.60 -8.47
N VAL A 25 0.41 22.51 -7.71
CA VAL A 25 1.62 21.69 -7.53
C VAL A 25 2.12 21.30 -8.92
N PRO A 26 3.40 21.55 -9.27
CA PRO A 26 3.94 21.16 -10.56
C PRO A 26 3.84 19.64 -10.75
N GLN A 27 3.26 19.22 -11.88
CA GLN A 27 3.01 17.82 -12.25
C GLN A 27 4.26 16.92 -12.28
N ALA A 28 5.45 17.53 -12.37
CA ALA A 28 6.74 16.83 -12.37
C ALA A 28 6.98 15.96 -11.11
N ASN A 29 6.40 16.32 -9.97
CA ASN A 29 6.57 15.54 -8.73
C ASN A 29 5.72 14.25 -8.73
N SER A 30 4.56 14.27 -9.41
CA SER A 30 3.65 13.13 -9.56
C SER A 30 4.30 12.04 -10.42
N ASP A 31 4.91 12.45 -11.53
CA ASP A 31 5.54 11.53 -12.48
C ASP A 31 6.79 10.87 -11.88
N ILE A 32 7.56 11.60 -11.06
CA ILE A 32 8.69 11.02 -10.31
C ILE A 32 8.20 10.03 -9.24
N LEU A 33 7.05 10.28 -8.59
CA LEU A 33 6.46 9.33 -7.65
C LEU A 33 5.94 8.08 -8.37
N ILE A 34 5.35 8.21 -9.56
CA ILE A 34 4.93 7.07 -10.39
C ILE A 34 6.15 6.27 -10.85
N ILE A 35 7.25 6.92 -11.25
CA ILE A 35 8.50 6.24 -11.64
C ILE A 35 9.15 5.52 -10.46
N ARG A 36 9.06 6.05 -9.23
CA ARG A 36 9.59 5.39 -8.02
C ARG A 36 8.68 4.30 -7.48
N ALA A 37 7.38 4.38 -7.71
CA ALA A 37 6.40 3.37 -7.29
C ALA A 37 6.26 2.23 -8.29
N SER A 38 6.62 2.44 -9.57
CA SER A 38 6.49 1.45 -10.64
C SER A 38 7.69 0.49 -10.67
N GLU A 39 7.87 -0.30 -9.62
CA GLU A 39 8.58 -1.57 -9.79
C GLU A 39 7.69 -2.50 -10.63
N GLU A 40 8.23 -2.99 -11.76
CA GLU A 40 7.53 -3.91 -12.65
C GLU A 40 6.98 -5.10 -11.84
N VAL A 41 5.66 -5.33 -11.94
CA VAL A 41 5.01 -6.46 -11.27
C VAL A 41 5.38 -7.73 -12.02
N ASN A 42 6.11 -8.63 -11.36
CA ASN A 42 6.30 -9.99 -11.88
C ASN A 42 5.14 -10.89 -11.38
N PRO A 43 4.14 -11.21 -12.22
CA PRO A 43 3.01 -12.03 -11.80
C PRO A 43 3.44 -13.45 -11.39
N ASN A 44 4.59 -13.92 -11.87
CA ASN A 44 5.12 -15.25 -11.54
C ASN A 44 5.81 -15.31 -10.17
N ALA A 45 5.93 -14.19 -9.45
CA ALA A 45 6.53 -14.16 -8.11
C ALA A 45 5.69 -14.91 -7.07
N VAL A 46 4.38 -15.10 -7.34
CA VAL A 46 3.47 -15.80 -6.44
C VAL A 46 2.67 -16.91 -7.13
N THR A 47 2.11 -17.82 -6.33
CA THR A 47 1.06 -18.76 -6.72
C THR A 47 -0.08 -18.74 -5.70
N ASP A 48 -1.21 -19.36 -6.06
CA ASP A 48 -2.33 -19.66 -5.16
C ASP A 48 -2.91 -18.45 -4.41
N THR A 49 -2.76 -17.27 -5.01
CA THR A 49 -3.32 -16.03 -4.45
C THR A 49 -4.83 -16.12 -4.41
N THR A 50 -5.38 -16.04 -3.20
CA THR A 50 -6.81 -16.11 -2.92
C THR A 50 -7.20 -14.91 -2.08
N CYS A 51 -8.14 -14.10 -2.56
CA CYS A 51 -8.70 -13.01 -1.78
C CYS A 51 -9.66 -13.60 -0.72
N LEU A 52 -9.49 -13.20 0.54
CA LEU A 52 -10.21 -13.80 1.67
C LEU A 52 -11.39 -12.93 2.11
N ASN A 53 -11.14 -11.67 2.43
CA ASN A 53 -12.17 -10.68 2.76
C ASN A 53 -11.87 -9.37 2.02
N LEU A 54 -12.63 -9.09 0.96
CA LEU A 54 -12.47 -7.90 0.12
C LEU A 54 -12.81 -6.59 0.86
N ASP A 55 -13.60 -6.69 1.93
CA ASP A 55 -14.05 -5.56 2.76
C ASP A 55 -13.14 -5.31 3.96
N ALA A 56 -12.08 -6.11 4.16
CA ALA A 56 -11.12 -5.87 5.22
C ALA A 56 -10.44 -4.50 5.00
N ALA A 57 -10.65 -3.57 5.94
CA ALA A 57 -10.11 -2.23 5.87
C ALA A 57 -8.62 -2.22 6.24
N ILE A 58 -7.76 -2.48 5.26
CA ILE A 58 -6.30 -2.49 5.42
C ILE A 58 -5.73 -1.20 4.82
N ASP A 59 -5.16 -0.36 5.67
CA ASP A 59 -4.47 0.86 5.26
C ASP A 59 -3.15 0.54 4.53
N PHE A 60 -2.86 1.32 3.49
CA PHE A 60 -1.69 1.08 2.64
C PHE A 60 -0.38 1.42 3.36
N HIS A 61 -0.37 2.46 4.20
CA HIS A 61 0.82 2.78 5.00
C HIS A 61 1.09 1.66 6.00
N ASP A 62 0.06 1.21 6.72
CA ASP A 62 0.14 0.07 7.63
C ASP A 62 0.64 -1.19 6.92
N GLN A 63 0.13 -1.52 5.74
CA GLN A 63 0.61 -2.67 4.98
C GLN A 63 2.09 -2.55 4.62
N ASN A 64 2.57 -1.38 4.22
CA ASN A 64 3.98 -1.18 3.87
C ASN A 64 4.88 -1.28 5.11
N VAL A 65 4.44 -0.77 6.25
CA VAL A 65 5.18 -0.93 7.51
C VAL A 65 5.17 -2.40 7.94
N ALA A 66 4.03 -3.09 7.88
CA ALA A 66 3.90 -4.52 8.19
C ALA A 66 4.78 -5.38 7.27
N THR A 67 4.85 -5.03 5.97
CA THR A 67 5.75 -5.65 4.98
C THR A 67 7.20 -5.63 5.44
N LEU A 68 7.68 -4.49 5.95
CA LEU A 68 9.05 -4.32 6.41
C LEU A 68 9.31 -4.85 7.82
N SER A 69 8.26 -5.19 8.57
CA SER A 69 8.37 -5.57 9.99
C SER A 69 8.57 -7.08 10.21
N ILE A 70 8.57 -7.89 9.14
CA ILE A 70 8.84 -9.32 9.26
C ILE A 70 10.28 -9.57 9.77
N CYS A 71 10.48 -10.71 10.44
CA CYS A 71 11.77 -11.15 10.96
C CYS A 71 12.46 -10.14 11.90
N GLY A 72 11.67 -9.34 12.62
CA GLY A 72 12.17 -8.26 13.49
C GLY A 72 12.59 -6.99 12.75
N GLY A 73 12.37 -6.93 11.43
CA GLY A 73 12.65 -5.78 10.58
C GLY A 73 13.61 -6.11 9.44
N ILE A 74 13.20 -5.80 8.21
CA ILE A 74 14.00 -5.89 6.97
C ILE A 74 14.13 -4.51 6.32
N GLN A 75 14.59 -3.55 7.13
CA GLN A 75 14.70 -2.13 6.79
C GLN A 75 16.14 -1.62 6.97
N GLY A 76 16.44 -0.47 6.36
CA GLY A 76 17.78 0.13 6.43
C GLY A 76 18.83 -0.77 5.77
N ALA A 77 19.90 -1.11 6.49
CA ALA A 77 20.95 -1.98 5.99
C ALA A 77 20.58 -3.48 5.99
N ILE A 78 19.44 -3.86 6.59
CA ILE A 78 18.96 -5.24 6.64
C ILE A 78 18.15 -5.52 5.38
N GLU A 79 18.75 -6.24 4.44
CA GLU A 79 18.15 -6.55 3.13
C GLU A 79 17.55 -7.97 3.03
N LYS A 80 17.47 -8.69 4.15
CA LYS A 80 16.86 -10.03 4.21
C LYS A 80 16.34 -10.37 5.60
N CYS A 81 15.40 -11.32 5.65
CA CYS A 81 14.93 -11.93 6.89
C CYS A 81 16.12 -12.50 7.69
N GLY A 82 16.36 -11.95 8.88
CA GLY A 82 17.43 -12.39 9.78
C GLY A 82 17.03 -13.60 10.63
N GLY A 83 18.03 -14.35 11.11
CA GLY A 83 17.84 -15.40 12.13
C GLY A 83 17.24 -16.72 11.63
N ALA A 84 16.90 -16.83 10.34
CA ALA A 84 16.32 -18.04 9.74
C ALA A 84 15.17 -18.66 10.55
N PRO A 85 14.10 -17.91 10.86
CA PRO A 85 12.99 -18.42 11.66
C PRO A 85 12.12 -19.39 10.85
N THR A 86 11.44 -20.32 11.50
CA THR A 86 10.45 -21.23 10.87
C THR A 86 9.08 -20.57 10.67
N SER A 87 8.85 -19.40 11.26
CA SER A 87 7.65 -18.60 11.09
C SER A 87 7.98 -17.14 11.42
N THR A 88 7.28 -16.19 10.82
CA THR A 88 7.41 -14.79 11.21
C THR A 88 6.12 -14.02 10.99
N THR A 89 6.01 -12.89 11.68
CA THR A 89 4.90 -11.96 11.55
C THR A 89 5.47 -10.56 11.40
N GLY A 90 4.86 -9.76 10.52
CA GLY A 90 5.05 -8.32 10.44
C GLY A 90 3.71 -7.64 10.62
N GLN A 91 3.61 -6.64 11.49
CA GLN A 91 2.33 -6.02 11.82
C GLN A 91 2.49 -4.51 12.01
N SER A 92 1.51 -3.75 11.53
CA SER A 92 1.32 -2.33 11.81
C SER A 92 -0.16 -2.01 11.69
N GLY A 93 -0.73 -1.35 12.71
CA GLY A 93 -2.13 -0.91 12.70
C GLY A 93 -3.09 -1.98 12.15
N THR A 94 -3.67 -1.68 10.99
CA THR A 94 -4.70 -2.47 10.27
C THR A 94 -4.15 -3.59 9.38
N ALA A 95 -2.84 -3.85 9.39
CA ALA A 95 -2.20 -4.84 8.54
C ALA A 95 -1.34 -5.81 9.33
N LYS A 96 -1.55 -7.11 9.10
CA LYS A 96 -0.72 -8.18 9.66
C LYS A 96 -0.37 -9.20 8.58
N PHE A 97 0.92 -9.38 8.34
CA PHE A 97 1.46 -10.49 7.57
C PHE A 97 1.86 -11.64 8.47
N THR A 98 1.49 -12.87 8.11
CA THR A 98 1.97 -14.11 8.74
C THR A 98 2.59 -15.01 7.67
N LEU A 99 3.82 -15.47 7.90
CA LEU A 99 4.62 -16.22 6.92
C LEU A 99 5.07 -17.55 7.52
N ASN A 100 5.00 -18.62 6.72
CA ASN A 100 5.54 -19.94 7.05
C ASN A 100 6.13 -20.59 5.80
N PRO A 101 7.27 -21.29 5.88
CA PRO A 101 7.75 -22.13 4.78
C PRO A 101 6.73 -23.21 4.41
N THR A 102 6.63 -23.54 3.12
CA THR A 102 5.72 -24.60 2.64
C THR A 102 6.27 -25.99 2.94
N VAL A 103 7.59 -26.12 3.10
CA VAL A 103 8.26 -27.37 3.45
C VAL A 103 8.48 -27.45 4.96
N ALA A 104 8.03 -28.55 5.58
CA ALA A 104 8.19 -28.77 7.01
C ALA A 104 9.67 -28.82 7.41
N GLY A 105 10.05 -28.08 8.45
CA GLY A 105 11.43 -28.00 8.94
C GLY A 105 12.31 -27.00 8.18
N ALA A 106 11.85 -26.42 7.07
CA ALA A 106 12.53 -25.33 6.41
C ALA A 106 12.45 -24.02 7.24
N THR A 107 13.35 -23.08 6.94
CA THR A 107 13.40 -21.75 7.56
C THR A 107 13.17 -20.66 6.52
N ILE A 108 12.82 -19.46 6.97
CA ILE A 108 12.63 -18.30 6.10
C ILE A 108 14.00 -17.65 5.82
N ASN A 109 14.31 -17.46 4.54
CA ASN A 109 15.53 -16.84 4.00
C ASN A 109 15.20 -15.92 2.80
N VAL A 110 14.18 -15.07 2.97
CA VAL A 110 13.69 -14.16 1.92
C VAL A 110 14.46 -12.84 1.94
N SER A 111 14.85 -12.33 0.77
CA SER A 111 15.37 -10.96 0.65
C SER A 111 14.23 -9.94 0.62
N LYS A 112 14.52 -8.70 1.00
CA LYS A 112 13.56 -7.60 1.00
C LYS A 112 12.90 -7.44 -0.38
N GLY A 113 13.69 -7.27 -1.44
CA GLY A 113 13.15 -7.08 -2.79
C GLY A 113 12.31 -8.25 -3.30
N ARG A 114 12.63 -9.50 -2.93
CA ARG A 114 11.80 -10.66 -3.26
C ARG A 114 10.45 -10.59 -2.55
N TRP A 115 10.48 -10.29 -1.26
CA TRP A 115 9.28 -10.21 -0.43
C TRP A 115 8.34 -9.09 -0.90
N GLU A 116 8.85 -7.89 -1.13
CA GLU A 116 8.09 -6.76 -1.68
C GLU A 116 7.51 -7.10 -3.06
N GLY A 117 8.28 -7.79 -3.91
CA GLY A 117 7.82 -8.28 -5.21
C GLY A 117 6.65 -9.27 -5.10
N CYS A 118 6.71 -10.21 -4.16
CA CYS A 118 5.61 -11.14 -3.89
C CYS A 118 4.34 -10.42 -3.42
N ILE A 119 4.46 -9.41 -2.56
CA ILE A 119 3.31 -8.62 -2.11
C ILE A 119 2.68 -7.83 -3.26
N ARG A 120 3.49 -7.19 -4.12
CA ARG A 120 2.98 -6.49 -5.30
C ARG A 120 2.25 -7.44 -6.25
N ALA A 121 2.81 -8.62 -6.49
CA ALA A 121 2.18 -9.64 -7.34
C ALA A 121 0.87 -10.16 -6.72
N ALA A 122 0.81 -10.36 -5.40
CA ALA A 122 -0.43 -10.74 -4.72
C ALA A 122 -1.47 -9.60 -4.76
N ARG A 123 -1.06 -8.34 -4.56
CA ARG A 123 -1.94 -7.17 -4.69
C ARG A 123 -2.45 -6.93 -6.10
N ALA A 124 -1.72 -7.34 -7.13
CA ALA A 124 -2.22 -7.32 -8.50
C ALA A 124 -3.41 -8.28 -8.71
N VAL A 125 -3.52 -9.34 -7.91
CA VAL A 125 -4.66 -10.28 -7.92
C VAL A 125 -5.77 -9.86 -6.94
N CYS A 126 -5.39 -9.39 -5.74
CA CYS A 126 -6.29 -8.92 -4.69
C CYS A 126 -6.00 -7.45 -4.33
N PRO A 127 -6.52 -6.47 -5.10
CA PRO A 127 -6.18 -5.05 -4.94
C PRO A 127 -6.55 -4.48 -3.57
N THR A 128 -7.61 -5.00 -2.96
CA THR A 128 -8.12 -4.57 -1.65
C THR A 128 -8.31 -5.78 -0.74
N GLY A 129 -8.55 -5.51 0.55
CA GLY A 129 -8.91 -6.55 1.50
C GLY A 129 -7.75 -7.45 1.93
N SER A 130 -8.10 -8.52 2.63
CA SER A 130 -7.19 -9.59 3.06
C SER A 130 -7.02 -10.66 1.99
N PHE A 131 -5.89 -11.36 2.02
CA PHE A 131 -5.59 -12.42 1.07
C PHE A 131 -4.59 -13.42 1.65
N LYS A 132 -4.56 -14.61 1.07
CA LYS A 132 -3.44 -15.56 1.22
C LYS A 132 -2.77 -15.80 -0.12
N SER A 133 -1.49 -16.15 -0.10
CA SER A 133 -0.71 -16.41 -1.31
C SER A 133 0.54 -17.24 -0.96
N VAL A 134 1.24 -17.74 -1.99
CA VAL A 134 2.52 -18.42 -1.85
C VAL A 134 3.57 -17.63 -2.63
N CYS A 135 4.60 -17.14 -1.94
CA CYS A 135 5.74 -16.46 -2.54
C CYS A 135 6.76 -17.50 -3.01
N LYS A 136 7.14 -17.48 -4.30
CA LYS A 136 8.09 -18.46 -4.85
C LYS A 136 9.50 -18.23 -4.30
N GLY A 137 10.07 -19.29 -3.75
CA GLY A 137 11.33 -19.30 -3.04
C GLY A 137 11.26 -18.53 -1.72
N GLY A 138 12.43 -18.12 -1.22
CA GLY A 138 12.52 -17.35 0.02
C GLY A 138 12.50 -18.21 1.29
N ALA A 139 12.28 -19.51 1.20
CA ALA A 139 12.61 -20.46 2.27
C ALA A 139 13.99 -21.09 2.03
N SER A 140 14.57 -21.71 3.05
CA SER A 140 15.78 -22.54 2.91
C SER A 140 15.54 -23.75 2.00
N GLU A 141 14.29 -24.22 1.95
CA GLU A 141 13.80 -25.22 1.03
C GLU A 141 12.34 -24.88 0.69
N GLY A 142 12.00 -24.89 -0.61
CA GLY A 142 10.66 -24.56 -1.09
C GLY A 142 10.31 -23.07 -1.05
N ASP A 143 9.03 -22.81 -0.81
CA ASP A 143 8.39 -21.50 -0.95
C ASP A 143 7.92 -20.97 0.43
N ILE A 144 7.37 -19.76 0.45
CA ILE A 144 6.75 -19.19 1.65
C ILE A 144 5.24 -19.04 1.44
N ALA A 145 4.43 -19.74 2.23
CA ALA A 145 3.02 -19.43 2.38
C ALA A 145 2.85 -18.18 3.26
N PHE A 146 2.01 -17.24 2.83
CA PHE A 146 1.75 -16.04 3.60
C PHE A 146 0.30 -15.59 3.52
N THR A 147 -0.14 -14.89 4.58
CA THR A 147 -1.46 -14.26 4.67
C THR A 147 -1.30 -12.81 5.07
N LEU A 148 -2.11 -11.93 4.48
CA LEU A 148 -2.34 -10.56 4.92
C LEU A 148 -3.76 -10.49 5.48
N ASP A 149 -3.89 -10.11 6.74
CA ASP A 149 -5.18 -9.89 7.42
C ASP A 149 -5.23 -8.53 8.12
N ASN A 150 -6.44 -8.12 8.49
CA ASN A 150 -6.68 -7.03 9.43
C ASN A 150 -6.85 -7.65 10.85
N PRO A 151 -5.87 -7.47 11.76
CA PRO A 151 -5.81 -8.17 13.05
C PRO A 151 -6.82 -7.69 14.11
#